data_AF-A0A2W6AS18-F1
#
_entry.id   AF-A0A2W6AS18-F1
#
_cell.length_a   1.000
_cell.length_b   1.000
_cell.length_c   1.000
_cell.angle_alpha   90.00
_cell.angle_beta   90.00
_cell.angle_gamma   90.00
#
_symmetry.space_group_name_H-M   'P 1'
#
loop_
_entity.id
_entity.type
_entity.pdbx_description
1 polymer ?
#
loop_
_entity_poly.entity_id
_entity_poly.type
_entity_poly.pdbx_seq_one_letter_code
_entity_poly.pdbx_strand_id
1 'polypeptide(L)'
;MTLTAIVGYSAVETKDPDRGPWKVKTESYIYRLTAADGAKVISFEWHPSGSSPVKTPHVQVGPAGLGQGLGDLGKLLSKAHIPTRRISMEQVLEFAIRELQVHYIRDDWEKVLMETYTAFEQWRTWG
;
A
#
# COMPACT_ATOMS: atom_id res chain seq x y z
N MET A 1 -8.03 -9.66 -10.58
CA MET A 1 -7.62 -8.42 -9.89
C MET A 1 -6.11 -8.27 -10.06
N THR A 2 -5.62 -7.05 -10.20
CA THR A 2 -4.20 -6.77 -10.40
C THR A 2 -3.71 -5.82 -9.32
N LEU A 3 -2.52 -6.07 -8.77
CA LEU A 3 -1.79 -5.13 -7.92
C LEU A 3 -0.75 -4.38 -8.75
N THR A 4 -0.78 -3.06 -8.70
CA THR A 4 0.32 -2.20 -9.16
C THR A 4 1.01 -1.62 -7.93
N ALA A 5 2.33 -1.80 -7.84
CA ALA A 5 3.16 -1.21 -6.81
C ALA A 5 4.17 -0.26 -7.44
N ILE A 6 4.14 1.01 -7.04
CA ILE A 6 5.14 2.03 -7.39
C ILE A 6 5.74 2.51 -6.08
N VAL A 7 7.05 2.33 -5.90
CA VAL A 7 7.74 2.67 -4.64
C VAL A 7 8.91 3.57 -4.94
N GLY A 8 8.92 4.75 -4.32
CA GLY A 8 10.09 5.64 -4.29
C GLY A 8 10.94 5.31 -3.07
N TYR A 9 12.25 5.16 -3.27
CA TYR A 9 13.19 4.84 -2.20
C TYR A 9 14.51 5.58 -2.35
N SER A 10 15.22 5.71 -1.23
CA SER A 10 16.58 6.24 -1.15
C SER A 10 17.46 5.27 -0.36
N ALA A 11 18.76 5.22 -0.67
CA ALA A 11 19.75 4.61 0.20
C ALA A 11 20.21 5.67 1.21
N VAL A 12 20.15 5.36 2.50
CA VAL A 12 20.59 6.25 3.57
C VAL A 12 21.61 5.53 4.45
N GLU A 13 22.56 6.27 4.99
CA GLU A 13 23.53 5.70 5.92
C GLU A 13 22.82 5.21 7.20
N THR A 14 23.33 4.12 7.77
CA THR A 14 22.90 3.60 9.06
C THR A 14 24.11 3.35 9.95
N LYS A 15 23.93 3.55 11.26
CA LYS A 15 24.95 3.29 12.28
C LYS A 15 24.83 1.89 12.89
N ASP A 16 23.99 1.04 12.29
CA ASP A 16 23.75 -0.32 12.75
C ASP A 16 24.96 -1.20 12.37
N PRO A 17 25.81 -1.61 13.35
CA PRO A 17 27.04 -2.32 13.07
C PRO A 17 26.80 -3.73 12.50
N ASP A 18 25.63 -4.31 12.75
CA ASP A 18 25.30 -5.67 12.33
C ASP A 18 24.74 -5.73 10.91
N ARG A 19 24.42 -4.58 10.31
CA ARG A 19 23.63 -4.49 9.07
C ARG A 19 24.31 -3.73 7.93
N GLY A 20 25.58 -3.38 8.09
CA GLY A 20 26.37 -2.64 7.11
C GLY A 20 26.03 -1.13 7.06
N PRO A 21 26.74 -0.35 6.24
CA PRO A 21 26.69 1.11 6.32
C PRO A 21 25.44 1.73 5.69
N TRP A 22 24.63 0.98 4.94
CA TRP A 22 23.51 1.52 4.15
C TRP A 22 22.21 0.78 4.43
N LYS A 23 21.09 1.51 4.37
CA LYS A 23 19.74 0.94 4.36
C LYS A 23 18.86 1.61 3.33
N VAL A 24 17.83 0.90 2.89
CA VAL A 24 16.78 1.45 2.01
C VAL A 24 15.73 2.14 2.86
N LYS A 25 15.40 3.38 2.52
CA LYS A 25 14.31 4.17 3.12
C LYS A 25 13.22 4.41 2.09
N THR A 26 11.99 4.07 2.42
CA THR A 26 10.82 4.40 1.59
C THR A 26 10.53 5.90 1.69
N GLU A 27 10.44 6.56 0.54
CA GLU A 27 10.12 7.99 0.41
C GLU A 27 8.71 8.22 -0.14
N SER A 28 8.15 7.24 -0.85
CA SER A 28 6.78 7.26 -1.36
C SER A 28 6.30 5.87 -1.74
N TYR A 29 4.99 5.67 -1.80
CA TYR A 29 4.39 4.48 -2.42
C TYR A 29 3.02 4.75 -3.03
N ILE A 30 2.67 3.94 -4.02
CA ILE A 30 1.31 3.75 -4.55
C ILE A 30 1.11 2.25 -4.68
N TYR A 31 0.19 1.69 -3.88
CA TYR A 31 -0.27 0.31 -3.99
C TYR A 31 -1.72 0.33 -4.46
N ARG A 32 -1.95 -0.05 -5.71
CA ARG A 32 -3.27 0.05 -6.36
C ARG A 32 -3.78 -1.33 -6.76
N LEU A 33 -4.95 -1.67 -6.25
CA LEU A 33 -5.71 -2.83 -6.69
C LEU A 33 -6.73 -2.41 -7.76
N THR A 34 -6.73 -3.12 -8.89
CA THR A 34 -7.68 -2.91 -9.99
C THR A 34 -8.48 -4.18 -10.30
N ALA A 35 -9.73 -4.00 -10.72
CA ALA A 35 -10.58 -5.07 -11.22
C ALA A 35 -10.03 -5.61 -12.55
N ALA A 36 -10.60 -6.72 -13.03
CA ALA A 36 -10.13 -7.39 -14.25
C ALA A 36 -10.19 -6.49 -15.51
N ASP A 37 -11.10 -5.52 -15.53
CA ASP A 37 -11.24 -4.50 -16.58
C ASP A 37 -10.31 -3.29 -16.41
N GLY A 38 -9.45 -3.31 -15.38
CA GLY A 38 -8.54 -2.21 -15.05
C GLY A 38 -9.15 -1.11 -14.19
N ALA A 39 -10.44 -1.18 -13.83
CA ALA A 39 -11.07 -0.17 -12.99
C ALA A 39 -10.45 -0.16 -11.58
N LYS A 40 -10.16 1.05 -11.05
CA LYS A 40 -9.61 1.21 -9.70
C LYS A 40 -10.60 0.71 -8.66
N VAL A 41 -10.16 -0.23 -7.82
CA VAL A 41 -10.91 -0.74 -6.66
C VAL A 41 -10.51 0.06 -5.42
N ILE A 42 -9.23 0.01 -5.06
CA ILE A 42 -8.68 0.70 -3.89
C ILE A 42 -7.20 1.02 -4.13
N SER A 43 -6.72 2.15 -3.61
CA SER A 43 -5.35 2.63 -3.77
C SER A 43 -4.84 3.18 -2.45
N PHE A 44 -3.77 2.58 -1.92
CA PHE A 44 -3.05 3.07 -0.74
C PHE A 44 -1.88 3.92 -1.22
N GLU A 45 -1.83 5.17 -0.80
CA GLU A 45 -0.92 6.16 -1.38
C GLU A 45 -0.21 6.99 -0.31
N TRP A 46 1.05 7.28 -0.57
CA TRP A 46 1.85 8.26 0.16
C TRP A 46 2.88 8.87 -0.80
N HIS A 47 2.72 10.15 -1.11
CA HIS A 47 3.59 10.87 -2.07
C HIS A 47 3.89 12.30 -1.57
N PRO A 48 4.76 12.45 -0.55
CA PRO A 48 4.98 13.73 0.14
C PRO A 48 5.57 14.82 -0.76
N SER A 49 6.33 14.45 -1.81
CA SER A 49 6.96 15.36 -2.76
C SER A 49 6.15 15.56 -4.06
N GLY A 50 4.96 14.96 -4.21
CA GLY A 50 4.15 15.06 -5.43
C GLY A 50 3.41 16.40 -5.60
N SER A 51 2.57 16.52 -6.63
CA SER A 51 1.70 17.70 -6.84
C SER A 51 0.41 17.68 -6.02
N SER A 52 0.06 16.54 -5.40
CA SER A 52 -1.14 16.43 -4.56
C SER A 52 -1.05 17.33 -3.31
N PRO A 53 -2.15 17.98 -2.89
CA PRO A 53 -2.19 18.69 -1.61
C PRO A 53 -2.15 17.76 -0.40
N VAL A 54 -2.48 16.47 -0.56
CA VAL A 54 -2.45 15.48 0.53
C VAL A 54 -1.07 14.83 0.62
N LYS A 55 -0.30 15.20 1.63
CA LYS A 55 1.08 14.72 1.86
C LYS A 55 1.18 13.56 2.85
N THR A 56 0.12 13.31 3.61
CA THR A 56 0.05 12.22 4.57
C THR A 56 -0.43 10.93 3.91
N PRO A 57 -0.11 9.75 4.47
CA PRO A 57 -0.62 8.49 3.95
C PRO A 57 -2.14 8.46 3.94
N HIS A 58 -2.72 7.99 2.83
CA HIS A 58 -4.17 7.93 2.67
C HIS A 58 -4.57 6.79 1.75
N VAL A 59 -5.85 6.44 1.80
CA VAL A 59 -6.47 5.49 0.89
C VAL A 59 -7.55 6.18 0.07
N GLN A 60 -7.64 5.80 -1.20
CA GLN A 60 -8.73 6.18 -2.09
C GLN A 60 -9.46 4.92 -2.53
N VAL A 61 -10.79 4.93 -2.44
CA VAL A 61 -11.63 3.87 -3.00
C VAL A 61 -12.08 4.31 -4.39
N GLY A 62 -11.87 3.47 -5.40
CA GLY A 62 -12.35 3.76 -6.75
C GLY A 62 -13.80 3.31 -6.94
N PRO A 63 -14.44 3.71 -8.06
CA PRO A 63 -15.84 3.35 -8.34
C PRO A 63 -16.12 1.85 -8.28
N ALA A 64 -15.18 1.02 -8.72
CA ALA A 64 -15.32 -0.44 -8.67
C ALA A 64 -15.29 -1.02 -7.25
N GLY A 65 -14.72 -0.31 -6.28
CA GLY A 65 -14.69 -0.74 -4.88
C GLY A 65 -15.90 -0.31 -4.04
N LEU A 66 -16.74 0.59 -4.58
CA LEU A 66 -17.88 1.16 -3.85
C LEU A 66 -19.21 0.45 -4.16
N GLY A 67 -19.25 -0.37 -5.20
CA GLY A 67 -20.49 -0.99 -5.69
C GLY A 67 -21.47 0.01 -6.31
N GLN A 68 -22.53 -0.50 -6.93
CA GLN A 68 -23.61 0.36 -7.42
C GLN A 68 -24.54 0.79 -6.27
N GLY A 69 -25.21 1.94 -6.41
CA GLY A 69 -26.29 2.36 -5.51
C GLY A 69 -25.93 3.39 -4.42
N LEU A 70 -24.66 3.78 -4.27
CA LEU A 70 -24.26 4.79 -3.28
C LEU A 70 -24.54 6.24 -3.71
N GLY A 71 -25.02 6.48 -4.94
CA GLY A 71 -25.39 7.81 -5.42
C GLY A 71 -24.32 8.88 -5.18
N ASP A 72 -24.71 9.99 -4.55
CA ASP A 72 -23.79 11.09 -4.24
C ASP A 72 -22.76 10.75 -3.16
N LEU A 73 -23.09 9.85 -2.22
CA LEU A 73 -22.12 9.35 -1.25
C LEU A 73 -20.98 8.60 -1.95
N GLY A 74 -21.30 7.77 -2.96
CA GLY A 74 -20.29 7.08 -3.76
C GLY A 74 -19.37 8.06 -4.49
N LYS A 75 -19.92 9.14 -5.05
CA LYS A 75 -19.13 10.21 -5.68
C LYS A 75 -18.22 10.91 -4.67
N LEU A 76 -18.70 11.21 -3.46
CA LEU A 76 -17.91 11.83 -2.41
C LEU A 76 -16.77 10.92 -1.95
N LEU A 77 -17.06 9.65 -1.65
CA LEU A 77 -16.05 8.68 -1.22
C LEU A 77 -15.00 8.41 -2.31
N SER A 78 -15.38 8.40 -3.59
CA SER A 78 -14.43 8.21 -4.70
C SER A 78 -13.38 9.33 -4.85
N LYS A 79 -13.65 10.50 -4.26
CA LYS A 79 -12.76 11.67 -4.23
C LYS A 79 -12.07 11.84 -2.87
N ALA A 80 -12.49 11.10 -1.86
CA ALA A 80 -11.98 11.21 -0.52
C ALA A 80 -10.55 10.66 -0.43
N HIS A 81 -9.71 11.35 0.35
CA HIS A 81 -8.40 10.88 0.75
C HIS A 81 -8.54 10.44 2.21
N ILE A 82 -8.94 9.19 2.41
CA ILE A 82 -9.25 8.67 3.75
C ILE A 82 -7.90 8.51 4.48
N PRO A 83 -7.67 9.20 5.62
CA PRO A 83 -6.38 9.15 6.29
C PRO A 83 -6.01 7.76 6.77
N THR A 84 -4.73 7.42 6.64
CA THR A 84 -4.17 6.16 7.15
C THR A 84 -2.83 6.43 7.83
N ARG A 85 -2.28 5.43 8.52
CA ARG A 85 -0.83 5.41 8.80
C ARG A 85 -0.09 4.97 7.53
N ARG A 86 1.24 4.93 7.56
CA ARG A 86 1.99 4.28 6.47
C ARG A 86 1.62 2.80 6.42
N ILE A 87 1.43 2.29 5.21
CA ILE A 87 1.04 0.92 4.90
C ILE A 87 2.20 0.26 4.14
N SER A 88 2.51 -0.99 4.48
CA SER A 88 3.48 -1.83 3.78
C SER A 88 2.83 -2.57 2.60
N MET A 89 3.64 -3.07 1.67
CA MET A 89 3.12 -3.89 0.56
C MET A 89 2.54 -5.21 1.09
N GLU A 90 3.16 -5.77 2.15
CA GLU A 90 2.73 -6.98 2.83
C GLU A 90 1.31 -6.85 3.39
N GLN A 91 1.01 -5.73 4.06
CA GLN A 91 -0.34 -5.44 4.55
C GLN A 91 -1.36 -5.34 3.41
N VAL A 92 -0.99 -4.77 2.26
CA VAL A 92 -1.90 -4.72 1.08
C VAL A 92 -2.13 -6.12 0.50
N LEU A 93 -1.10 -6.96 0.43
CA LEU A 93 -1.21 -8.33 -0.06
C LEU A 93 -2.06 -9.19 0.89
N GLU A 94 -1.84 -9.09 2.19
CA GLU A 94 -2.64 -9.78 3.19
C GLU A 94 -4.11 -9.34 3.13
N PHE A 95 -4.37 -8.04 3.03
CA PHE A 95 -5.73 -7.51 2.81
C PHE A 95 -6.37 -8.05 1.52
N ALA A 96 -5.63 -8.07 0.40
CA ALA A 96 -6.14 -8.58 -0.86
C ALA A 96 -6.52 -10.06 -0.77
N ILE A 97 -5.71 -10.88 -0.10
CA ILE A 97 -5.94 -12.32 0.05
C ILE A 97 -7.08 -12.58 1.04
N ARG A 98 -7.01 -12.03 2.26
CA ARG A 98 -7.95 -12.34 3.34
C ARG A 98 -9.30 -11.65 3.19
N GLU A 99 -9.29 -10.36 2.86
CA GLU A 99 -10.53 -9.56 2.85
C GLU A 99 -11.18 -9.54 1.47
N LEU A 100 -10.37 -9.44 0.41
CA LEU A 100 -10.88 -9.40 -0.96
C LEU A 100 -10.90 -10.77 -1.65
N GLN A 101 -10.51 -11.83 -0.95
CA GLN A 101 -10.55 -13.22 -1.43
C GLN A 101 -9.80 -13.41 -2.76
N VAL A 102 -8.70 -12.66 -2.94
CA VAL A 102 -7.81 -12.86 -4.10
C VAL A 102 -7.14 -14.23 -3.98
N HIS A 103 -7.21 -15.00 -5.06
CA HIS A 103 -6.52 -16.26 -5.15
C HIS A 103 -5.00 -16.07 -5.12
N TYR A 104 -4.32 -16.75 -4.20
CA TYR A 104 -2.87 -16.82 -4.12
C TYR A 104 -2.36 -18.07 -4.85
N ILE A 105 -1.17 -17.97 -5.43
CA ILE A 105 -0.53 -19.09 -6.16
C ILE A 105 0.39 -19.90 -5.24
N ARG A 106 0.88 -19.27 -4.16
CA ARG A 106 1.91 -19.82 -3.28
C ARG A 106 1.27 -20.29 -1.97
N ASP A 107 1.40 -21.57 -1.65
CA ASP A 107 0.74 -22.18 -0.49
C ASP A 107 1.27 -21.67 0.86
N ASP A 108 2.55 -21.32 0.94
CA ASP A 108 3.20 -20.75 2.13
C ASP A 108 3.18 -19.21 2.14
N TRP A 109 2.25 -18.57 1.42
CA TRP A 109 2.16 -17.10 1.34
C TRP A 109 2.10 -16.44 2.72
N GLU A 110 1.40 -17.05 3.67
CA GLU A 110 1.20 -16.51 5.02
C GLU A 110 2.53 -16.43 5.78
N LYS A 111 3.35 -17.48 5.66
CA LYS A 111 4.71 -17.52 6.23
C LYS A 111 5.59 -16.46 5.57
N VAL A 112 5.58 -16.37 4.23
CA VAL A 112 6.38 -15.39 3.49
C VAL A 112 6.02 -13.97 3.89
N LEU A 113 4.73 -13.62 3.92
CA LEU A 113 4.29 -12.29 4.32
C LEU A 113 4.66 -11.96 5.76
N MET A 114 4.54 -12.93 6.68
CA MET A 114 4.94 -12.74 8.07
C MET A 114 6.44 -12.45 8.21
N GLU A 115 7.29 -13.22 7.52
CA GLU A 115 8.74 -13.05 7.55
C GLU A 115 9.15 -11.71 6.94
N THR A 116 8.59 -11.33 5.78
CA THR A 116 8.93 -10.06 5.12
C THR A 116 8.36 -8.86 5.87
N TYR A 117 7.16 -8.95 6.42
CA TYR A 117 6.57 -7.90 7.25
C TYR A 117 7.36 -7.69 8.54
N THR A 118 7.79 -8.77 9.19
CA THR A 118 8.64 -8.69 10.39
C THR A 118 9.96 -8.00 10.07
N ALA A 119 10.60 -8.37 8.95
CA ALA A 119 11.80 -7.68 8.51
C ALA A 119 11.52 -6.19 8.25
N PHE A 120 10.47 -5.86 7.48
CA PHE A 120 10.07 -4.48 7.20
C PHE A 120 9.85 -3.66 8.48
N GLU A 121 9.15 -4.21 9.47
CA GLU A 121 8.89 -3.55 10.75
C GLU A 121 10.18 -3.28 11.55
N GLN A 122 11.17 -4.15 11.46
CA GLN A 122 12.49 -3.90 12.06
C GLN A 122 13.26 -2.77 11.35
N TRP A 123 13.05 -2.60 10.04
CA TRP A 123 13.80 -1.65 9.22
C TRP A 123 13.12 -0.28 9.08
N ARG A 124 11.79 -0.20 9.29
CA ARG A 124 11.05 1.04 9.07
C ARG A 124 11.57 2.15 9.98
N THR A 125 11.70 3.35 9.43
CA THR A 125 12.21 4.51 10.17
C THR A 125 11.09 5.43 10.63
N TRP A 126 9.87 4.93 10.68
CA TRP A 126 8.68 5.73 10.96
C TRP A 126 7.79 4.98 11.92
N GLY A 127 7.44 5.62 13.03
CA GLY A 127 6.59 5.11 14.12
C GLY A 127 5.16 5.47 13.89
#